data_AF-A0A838J6Y9-F1
#
_entry.id   AF-A0A838J6Y9-F1
#
_cell.length_a   1.000
_cell.length_b   1.000
_cell.length_c   1.000
_cell.angle_alpha   90.00
_cell.angle_beta   90.00
_cell.angle_gamma   90.00
#
_symmetry.space_group_name_H-M   'P 1'
#
loop_
_entity.id
_entity.type
_entity.pdbx_description
1 polymer ?
#
loop_
_entity_poly.entity_id
_entity_poly.type
_entity_poly.pdbx_seq_one_letter_code
_entity_poly.pdbx_strand_id
1 'polypeptide(L)'
;MPIVDIYARVSTDDQENNSSLDEQETDGRQYCKEHGLTVGMVHREVFSGYQYREREKLSLMRERYRDGKIQGVVIRTLDRLSRSQVHN
;
A
#
# COMPACT_ATOMS: atom_id res chain seq x y z
N MET A 1 -16.14 13.31 1.86
CA MET A 1 -14.78 12.95 2.30
C MET A 1 -14.15 12.10 1.21
N PRO A 2 -12.88 12.31 0.84
CA PRO A 2 -12.22 11.48 -0.17
C PRO A 2 -12.06 10.04 0.32
N ILE A 3 -12.30 9.08 -0.56
CA ILE A 3 -12.08 7.67 -0.31
C ILE A 3 -10.65 7.35 -0.75
N VAL A 4 -9.87 6.75 0.15
CA VAL A 4 -8.50 6.33 -0.12
C VAL A 4 -8.32 4.86 0.21
N ASP A 5 -7.43 4.21 -0.51
CA ASP A 5 -6.96 2.87 -0.12
C ASP A 5 -5.63 2.97 0.63
N ILE A 6 -5.35 1.99 1.49
CA ILE A 6 -4.06 1.84 2.18
C ILE A 6 -3.29 0.71 1.50
N TYR A 7 -2.00 0.90 1.24
CA TYR A 7 -1.14 -0.15 0.68
C TYR A 7 0.05 -0.43 1.60
N ALA A 8 0.10 -1.66 2.13
CA ALA A 8 1.12 -2.16 3.05
C ALA A 8 1.89 -3.32 2.40
N ARG A 9 3.23 -3.27 2.48
CA ARG A 9 4.09 -4.25 1.83
C ARG A 9 5.31 -4.61 2.66
N VAL A 10 5.68 -5.88 2.61
CA VAL A 10 6.92 -6.43 3.18
C VAL A 10 7.62 -7.34 2.16
N SER A 11 8.94 -7.52 2.28
CA SER A 11 9.71 -8.50 1.50
C SER A 11 9.83 -9.81 2.25
N THR A 12 9.67 -10.95 1.57
CA THR A 12 9.70 -12.30 2.18
C THR A 12 10.96 -12.65 2.98
N ASP A 13 12.04 -11.87 2.88
CA ASP A 13 13.35 -12.24 3.43
C ASP A 13 13.45 -12.17 4.96
N ASP A 14 12.53 -11.48 5.65
CA ASP A 14 12.59 -11.35 7.12
C ASP A 14 11.40 -12.03 7.83
N GLN A 15 11.69 -12.84 8.85
CA GLN A 15 10.66 -13.55 9.63
C GLN A 15 9.88 -12.65 10.61
N GLU A 16 10.24 -11.35 10.75
CA GLU A 16 9.54 -10.38 11.62
C GLU A 16 8.35 -9.65 10.94
N ASN A 17 7.98 -10.04 9.73
CA ASN A 17 7.21 -9.19 8.83
C ASN A 17 5.70 -9.07 9.08
N ASN A 18 5.08 -9.94 9.87
CA ASN A 18 3.64 -9.79 10.16
C ASN A 18 3.38 -8.54 11.01
N SER A 19 4.20 -8.29 12.04
CA SER A 19 4.11 -7.08 12.86
C SER A 19 4.24 -5.81 12.02
N SER A 20 5.11 -5.82 11.00
CA SER A 20 5.31 -4.67 10.12
C SER A 20 4.11 -4.36 9.22
N LEU A 21 3.32 -5.37 8.82
CA LEU A 21 2.10 -5.14 8.03
C LEU A 21 0.97 -4.57 8.89
N ASP A 22 0.82 -5.06 10.12
CA ASP A 22 -0.19 -4.56 11.07
C ASP A 22 0.10 -3.12 11.51
N GLU A 23 1.37 -2.79 11.76
CA GLU A 23 1.80 -1.41 12.02
C GLU A 23 1.52 -0.49 10.83
N GLN A 24 1.86 -0.91 9.61
CA GLN A 24 1.59 -0.13 8.39
C GLN A 24 0.09 0.16 8.20
N GLU A 25 -0.77 -0.84 8.46
CA GLU A 25 -2.22 -0.65 8.39
C GLU A 25 -2.71 0.30 9.51
N THR A 26 -2.23 0.11 10.73
CA THR A 26 -2.62 0.93 11.89
C THR A 26 -2.24 2.39 11.68
N ASP A 27 -1.01 2.66 11.29
CA ASP A 27 -0.51 4.00 10.97
C ASP A 27 -1.31 4.64 9.83
N GLY A 28 -1.60 3.87 8.77
CA GLY A 28 -2.38 4.35 7.64
C GLY A 28 -3.82 4.72 8.04
N ARG A 29 -4.45 3.91 8.89
CA ARG A 29 -5.80 4.19 9.41
C ARG A 29 -5.81 5.41 10.32
N GLN A 30 -4.80 5.55 11.18
CA GLN A 30 -4.64 6.71 12.04
C GLN A 30 -4.46 8.00 11.22
N TYR A 31 -3.58 7.96 10.21
CA TYR A 31 -3.40 9.06 9.28
C TYR A 31 -4.72 9.45 8.59
N CYS A 32 -5.47 8.46 8.09
CA CYS A 32 -6.78 8.71 7.47
C CYS A 32 -7.76 9.39 8.43
N LYS A 33 -7.82 8.92 9.69
CA LYS A 33 -8.68 9.49 10.72
C LYS A 33 -8.32 10.95 11.02
N GLU A 34 -7.04 11.25 11.19
CA GLU A 34 -6.53 12.59 11.49
C GLU A 34 -6.79 13.59 10.34
N HIS A 35 -6.83 13.10 9.09
CA HIS A 35 -6.98 13.93 7.90
C HIS A 35 -8.40 13.89 7.30
N GLY A 36 -9.37 13.26 7.98
CA GLY A 36 -10.76 13.20 7.50
C GLY A 36 -10.91 12.40 6.20
N LEU A 37 -10.10 11.37 5.99
CA LEU A 37 -10.15 10.46 4.85
C LEU A 37 -10.97 9.21 5.19
N THR A 38 -11.72 8.70 4.20
CA THR A 38 -12.46 7.43 4.35
C THR A 38 -11.61 6.29 3.80
N VAL A 39 -11.35 5.28 4.62
CA VAL A 39 -10.62 4.08 4.18
C VAL A 39 -11.56 3.19 3.35
N GLY A 40 -11.21 2.96 2.08
CA GLY A 40 -11.93 2.06 1.17
C GLY A 40 -11.49 0.61 1.34
N MET A 41 -10.23 0.31 1.01
CA MET A 41 -9.63 -1.02 1.10
C MET A 41 -8.19 -0.95 1.63
N VAL A 42 -7.78 -2.00 2.34
CA VAL A 42 -6.39 -2.20 2.77
C VAL A 42 -5.79 -3.34 1.95
N HIS A 43 -4.71 -3.03 1.23
CA HIS A 43 -3.97 -3.95 0.39
C HIS A 43 -2.70 -4.40 1.10
N ARG A 44 -2.66 -5.66 1.54
CA ARG A 44 -1.51 -6.25 2.24
C ARG A 44 -0.79 -7.21 1.30
N GLU A 45 0.48 -6.93 1.01
CA GLU A 45 1.27 -7.68 0.02
C GLU A 45 2.62 -8.12 0.59
N VAL A 46 2.96 -9.40 0.40
CA VAL A 46 4.29 -9.93 0.68
C VAL A 46 4.97 -10.17 -0.67
N PHE A 47 6.06 -9.47 -0.94
CA PHE A 47 6.73 -9.51 -2.24
C PHE A 47 8.24 -9.29 -2.11
N SER A 48 9.11 -10.19 -2.57
CA SER A 48 10.54 -9.88 -2.69
C SER A 48 10.87 -9.28 -4.05
N GLY A 49 11.86 -8.39 -4.10
CA GLY A 49 12.33 -7.81 -5.37
C GLY A 49 12.97 -8.82 -6.33
N TYR A 50 13.23 -10.05 -5.86
CA TYR A 50 13.76 -11.17 -6.65
C TYR A 50 12.67 -12.08 -7.22
N GLN A 51 11.43 -11.99 -6.74
CA GLN A 51 10.34 -12.83 -7.23
C GLN A 51 9.78 -12.28 -8.54
N TYR A 52 9.80 -13.12 -9.57
CA TYR A 52 9.16 -12.90 -10.89
C TYR A 52 7.62 -12.91 -10.84
N ARG A 53 7.01 -12.75 -9.65
CA ARG A 53 5.55 -12.80 -9.47
C ARG A 53 4.94 -11.42 -9.68
N GLU A 54 3.68 -11.40 -10.10
CA GLU A 54 2.94 -10.15 -10.25
C GLU A 54 2.55 -9.58 -8.88
N ARG A 55 2.59 -8.25 -8.75
CA ARG A 55 2.09 -7.53 -7.56
C ARG A 55 0.58 -7.35 -7.69
N GLU A 56 -0.17 -8.42 -7.43
CA GLU A 56 -1.63 -8.46 -7.61
C GLU A 56 -2.34 -7.38 -6.79
N LYS A 57 -1.90 -7.14 -5.54
CA LYS A 57 -2.53 -6.15 -4.66
C LYS A 57 -2.24 -4.73 -5.12
N LEU A 58 -1.01 -4.49 -5.59
CA LEU A 58 -0.67 -3.21 -6.21
C LEU A 58 -1.49 -2.98 -7.49
N SER A 59 -1.70 -4.02 -8.29
CA SER A 59 -2.46 -3.95 -9.55
C SER A 59 -3.93 -3.64 -9.29
N LEU A 60 -4.55 -4.31 -8.32
CA LEU A 60 -5.92 -4.05 -7.88
C LEU A 60 -6.09 -2.62 -7.36
N MET A 61 -5.15 -2.14 -6.54
CA MET A 61 -5.17 -0.76 -6.04
C MET A 61 -5.10 0.26 -7.19
N ARG A 62 -4.22 0.03 -8.18
CA ARG A 62 -4.11 0.88 -9.38
C ARG A 62 -5.39 0.87 -10.21
N GLU A 63 -6.04 -0.29 -10.37
CA GLU A 63 -7.32 -0.40 -11.06
C GLU A 63 -8.40 0.40 -10.34
N ARG A 64 -8.52 0.27 -9.01
CA ARG A 64 -9.48 1.05 -8.21
C ARG A 64 -9.27 2.55 -8.34
N TYR A 65 -8.03 3.00 -8.42
CA TYR A 65 -7.71 4.41 -8.69
C TYR A 65 -8.14 4.82 -10.10
N ARG A 66 -7.78 4.04 -11.13
CA ARG A 66 -8.16 4.31 -12.52
C ARG A 66 -9.67 4.34 -12.75
N ASP A 67 -10.42 3.48 -12.06
CA ASP A 67 -11.88 3.41 -12.11
C ASP A 67 -12.56 4.55 -11.34
N GLY A 68 -11.80 5.41 -10.66
CA GLY A 68 -12.33 6.48 -9.80
C GLY A 68 -12.97 5.99 -8.50
N LYS A 69 -12.84 4.70 -8.15
CA LYS A 69 -13.37 4.11 -6.90
C LYS A 69 -12.70 4.70 -5.66
N ILE A 70 -11.47 5.20 -5.82
CA ILE A 70 -10.71 5.92 -4.81
C ILE A 70 -10.10 7.18 -5.42
N GLN A 71 -9.81 8.16 -4.57
CA GLN A 71 -9.22 9.45 -4.96
C GLN A 71 -7.75 9.59 -4.51
N GLY A 72 -7.23 8.62 -3.77
CA GLY A 72 -5.85 8.62 -3.30
C GLY A 72 -5.42 7.29 -2.69
N VAL A 73 -4.12 7.20 -2.38
CA VAL A 73 -3.51 6.04 -1.75
C VAL A 73 -2.67 6.51 -0.58
N VAL A 74 -2.79 5.83 0.56
CA VAL A 74 -1.97 6.03 1.75
C VAL A 74 -0.93 4.91 1.85
N ILE A 75 0.34 5.29 1.98
CA ILE A 75 1.46 4.38 2.17
C ILE A 75 2.36 4.92 3.29
N ARG A 76 2.89 4.04 4.14
CA ARG A 76 3.76 4.47 5.25
C ARG A 76 5.14 4.96 4.76
N THR A 77 5.71 4.33 3.72
CA THR A 77 7.02 4.71 3.17
C THR A 77 7.06 4.52 1.65
N LEU A 78 7.64 5.49 0.92
CA LEU A 78 7.72 5.48 -0.55
C LEU A 78 8.55 4.32 -1.12
N ASP A 79 9.55 3.83 -0.37
CA ASP A 79 10.35 2.64 -0.72
C ASP A 79 9.48 1.38 -0.92
N ARG A 80 8.24 1.39 -0.42
CA ARG A 80 7.27 0.29 -0.59
C ARG A 80 6.46 0.39 -1.89
N LEU A 81 6.43 1.55 -2.55
CA LEU A 81 5.78 1.72 -3.85
C LEU A 81 6.74 1.40 -5.00
N SER A 82 7.94 2.00 -5.00
CA SER A 82 9.01 1.76 -5.97
C SER A 82 10.37 2.18 -5.39
N ARG A 83 11.41 1.36 -5.55
CA ARG A 83 12.81 1.72 -5.22
C ARG A 83 13.50 2.56 -6.32
N SER A 84 12.88 2.71 -7.49
CA SER A 84 13.40 3.54 -8.57
C SER A 84 12.34 4.59 -8.93
N GLN A 85 12.63 5.85 -8.60
CA GLN A 85 11.80 7.01 -8.96
C GLN A 85 12.19 7.61 -10.34
N VAL A 86 13.08 6.96 -11.10
CA VAL A 86 13.59 7.51 -12.35
C VAL A 86 12.80 6.94 -13.54
N HIS A 87 11.94 7.77 -14.11
CA HIS A 87 11.48 7.62 -15.50
C HIS A 87 12.41 8.53 -16.32
N ASN A 88 13.34 7.94 -17.08
CA ASN A 88 14.02 8.65 -18.16
C ASN A 88 13.09 8.65 -19.39
#